data_AF-A0A5N5MF64-F1
#
_entry.id   AF-A0A5N5MF64-F1
#
_cell.length_a   1.000
_cell.length_b   1.000
_cell.length_c   1.000
_cell.angle_alpha   90.00
_cell.angle_beta   90.00
_cell.angle_gamma   90.00
#
_symmetry.space_group_name_H-M   'P 1'
#
loop_
_entity.id
_entity.type
_entity.pdbx_description
1 polymer ?
#
loop_
_entity_poly.entity_id
_entity_poly.type
_entity_poly.pdbx_seq_one_letter_code
_entity_poly.pdbx_strand_id
1 'polypeptide(L)'
;MSNEGTPDGQIGEALLIRVVKDQMVNAIKGGSVSVPSLPDVQPLPNVQHQNLLDQLAQSVKVIGDQLNQEQNFNHQIDGLARLGDRKIFSKLVEGVFSDGQINWGRIIVLYYAVGKLAVKMVLANLPRVFSELLDSCLDFFRTKLLVWICKMGGWISSISALTQFSIEHISASSFCTIPSAELVVAFVCGILLGSAIVWKLNRSS
;
A
#
# COMPACT_ATOMS: atom_id res chain seq x y z
N MET A 1 18.35 -5.08 -27.58
CA MET A 1 17.06 -4.37 -27.63
C MET A 1 16.70 -4.02 -26.20
N SER A 2 16.93 -2.77 -25.83
CA SER A 2 16.77 -2.29 -24.46
C SER A 2 15.30 -2.39 -24.06
N ASN A 3 15.06 -3.07 -22.95
CA ASN A 3 13.73 -3.35 -22.41
C ASN A 3 13.17 -2.04 -21.83
N GLU A 4 12.64 -1.16 -22.69
CA GLU A 4 11.88 0.01 -22.23
C GLU A 4 10.56 -0.50 -21.63
N GLY A 5 10.60 -0.80 -20.33
CA GLY A 5 9.39 -0.99 -19.54
C GLY A 5 8.49 0.24 -19.68
N THR A 6 7.18 0.02 -19.69
CA THR A 6 6.21 1.11 -19.78
C THR A 6 6.49 2.18 -18.70
N PRO A 7 6.23 3.48 -18.97
CA PRO A 7 6.44 4.53 -17.98
C PRO A 7 5.78 4.21 -16.63
N ASP A 8 4.62 3.54 -16.66
CA ASP A 8 3.90 3.12 -15.45
C ASP A 8 4.65 2.08 -14.61
N GLY A 9 5.41 1.19 -15.26
CA GLY A 9 6.27 0.23 -14.58
C GLY A 9 7.35 0.96 -13.78
N GLN A 10 8.05 1.89 -14.43
CA GLN A 10 9.10 2.68 -13.78
C GLN A 10 8.55 3.55 -12.65
N ILE A 11 7.42 4.22 -12.86
CA ILE A 11 6.74 5.03 -11.83
C ILE A 11 6.36 4.17 -10.63
N GLY A 12 5.77 2.99 -10.86
CA GLY A 12 5.29 2.14 -9.77
C GLY A 12 6.41 1.52 -8.94
N GLU A 13 7.53 1.14 -9.56
CA GLU A 13 8.72 0.67 -8.84
C GLU A 13 9.38 1.82 -8.07
N ALA A 14 9.56 2.98 -8.71
CA ALA A 14 10.10 4.18 -8.08
C ALA A 14 9.26 4.61 -6.87
N LEU A 15 7.93 4.54 -6.97
CA LEU A 15 7.01 4.87 -5.89
C LEU A 15 7.19 3.93 -4.70
N LEU A 16 7.22 2.62 -4.93
CA LEU A 16 7.41 1.64 -3.86
C LEU A 16 8.74 1.88 -3.12
N ILE A 17 9.84 1.99 -3.88
CA ILE A 17 11.18 2.19 -3.31
C ILE A 17 11.25 3.51 -2.55
N ARG A 18 10.68 4.58 -3.09
CA ARG A 18 10.60 5.89 -2.42
C ARG A 18 9.84 5.81 -1.11
N VAL A 19 8.65 5.19 -1.10
CA VAL A 19 7.83 5.06 0.11
C VAL A 19 8.58 4.30 1.20
N VAL A 20 9.23 3.18 0.85
CA VAL A 20 10.04 2.40 1.78
C VAL A 20 11.20 3.23 2.31
N LYS A 21 11.94 3.92 1.43
CA LYS A 21 13.06 4.79 1.79
C LYS A 21 12.64 5.91 2.74
N ASP A 22 11.56 6.62 2.42
CA ASP A 22 11.06 7.74 3.21
C ASP A 22 10.66 7.28 4.61
N GLN A 23 9.97 6.12 4.73
CA GLN A 23 9.61 5.57 6.03
C GLN A 23 10.83 5.11 6.84
N MET A 24 11.81 4.47 6.21
CA MET A 24 13.06 4.08 6.86
C MET A 24 13.84 5.30 7.37
N VAL A 25 14.06 6.30 6.53
CA VAL A 25 14.77 7.53 6.90
C VAL A 25 14.06 8.25 8.03
N ASN A 26 12.73 8.33 8.01
CA ASN A 26 11.97 8.99 9.06
C ASN A 26 11.97 8.22 10.39
N ALA A 27 11.96 6.88 10.35
CA ALA A 27 12.03 6.05 11.55
C ALA A 27 13.44 5.97 12.16
N ILE A 28 14.49 5.98 11.32
CA ILE A 28 15.88 5.81 11.73
C ILE A 28 16.54 7.13 12.18
N LYS A 29 15.94 8.29 11.88
CA LYS A 29 16.35 9.60 12.46
C LYS A 29 16.44 9.61 14.00
N GLY A 30 15.89 8.61 14.70
CA GLY A 30 16.02 8.40 16.14
C GLY A 30 16.97 7.27 16.61
N GLY A 31 17.71 6.57 15.74
CA GLY A 31 18.52 5.40 16.14
C GLY A 31 19.75 5.10 15.28
N SER A 32 20.76 4.44 15.88
CA SER A 32 22.06 4.08 15.27
C SER A 32 21.99 2.82 14.38
N VAL A 33 20.99 2.70 13.50
CA VAL A 33 20.86 1.52 12.61
C VAL A 33 21.19 1.93 11.18
N SER A 34 22.03 1.16 10.50
CA SER A 34 22.35 1.39 9.08
C SER A 34 21.16 1.02 8.20
N VAL A 35 20.77 1.94 7.30
CA VAL A 35 19.75 1.69 6.28
C VAL A 35 20.30 0.65 5.29
N PRO A 36 19.64 -0.50 5.08
CA PRO A 36 20.07 -1.46 4.07
C PRO A 36 20.05 -0.86 2.67
N SER A 37 20.91 -1.37 1.79
CA SER A 37 20.96 -0.95 0.39
C SER A 37 19.62 -1.22 -0.29
N LEU A 38 18.95 -0.16 -0.72
CA LEU A 38 17.75 -0.23 -1.56
C LEU A 38 18.19 -0.30 -3.04
N PRO A 39 17.36 -0.92 -3.91
CA PRO A 39 17.57 -0.83 -5.36
C PRO A 39 17.64 0.63 -5.78
N ASP A 40 18.60 0.96 -6.65
CA ASP A 40 18.75 2.32 -7.14
C ASP A 40 17.60 2.62 -8.10
N VAL A 41 16.83 3.67 -7.81
CA VAL A 41 15.74 4.11 -8.67
C VAL A 41 16.35 4.93 -9.78
N GLN A 42 16.26 4.44 -11.02
CA GLN A 42 16.69 5.24 -12.17
C GLN A 42 15.92 6.58 -12.18
N PRO A 43 16.61 7.73 -12.30
CA PRO A 43 15.96 9.02 -12.39
C PRO A 43 14.97 9.02 -13.56
N LEU A 44 13.71 9.32 -13.28
CA LEU A 44 12.69 9.38 -14.30
C LEU A 44 13.02 10.53 -15.27
N PRO A 45 13.17 10.28 -16.58
CA PRO A 45 13.69 11.27 -17.52
C PRO A 45 12.72 12.43 -17.80
N ASN A 46 11.44 12.28 -17.44
CA ASN A 46 10.38 13.27 -17.71
C ASN A 46 9.89 13.94 -16.42
N VAL A 47 9.93 15.28 -16.41
CA VAL A 47 9.42 16.13 -15.32
C VAL A 47 7.96 15.83 -14.96
N GLN A 48 7.12 15.49 -15.95
CA GLN A 48 5.72 15.12 -15.72
C GLN A 48 5.59 13.82 -14.93
N HIS A 49 6.41 12.81 -15.25
CA HIS A 49 6.41 11.55 -14.53
C HIS A 49 6.96 11.75 -13.11
N GLN A 50 7.94 12.65 -12.94
CA GLN A 50 8.46 13.01 -11.62
C GLN A 50 7.39 13.71 -10.76
N ASN A 51 6.67 14.69 -11.32
CA ASN A 51 5.56 15.35 -10.62
C ASN A 51 4.44 14.35 -10.26
N LEU A 52 4.14 13.41 -11.15
CA LEU A 52 3.18 12.34 -10.87
C LEU A 52 3.65 11.45 -9.71
N LEU A 53 4.93 11.04 -9.73
CA LEU A 53 5.54 10.28 -8.65
C LEU A 53 5.48 11.05 -7.31
N ASP A 54 5.74 12.35 -7.32
CA ASP A 54 5.62 13.22 -6.14
C ASP A 54 4.18 13.27 -5.59
N GLN A 55 3.19 13.43 -6.48
CA GLN A 55 1.78 13.42 -6.09
C GLN A 55 1.37 12.07 -5.50
N LEU A 56 1.76 10.95 -6.12
CA LEU A 56 1.47 9.62 -5.62
C LEU A 56 2.13 9.37 -4.27
N ALA A 57 3.39 9.75 -4.10
CA ALA A 57 4.09 9.64 -2.82
C ALA A 57 3.39 10.45 -1.72
N GLN A 58 2.88 11.63 -2.06
CA GLN A 58 2.08 12.44 -1.14
C GLN A 58 0.74 11.77 -0.81
N SER A 59 0.05 11.15 -1.77
CA SER A 59 -1.17 10.37 -1.51
C SER A 59 -0.89 9.17 -0.60
N VAL A 60 0.21 8.42 -0.83
CA VAL A 60 0.63 7.33 0.06
C VAL A 60 0.87 7.85 1.47
N LYS A 61 1.51 9.01 1.61
CA LYS A 61 1.76 9.62 2.91
C LYS A 61 0.47 10.00 3.62
N VAL A 62 -0.43 10.73 2.96
CA VAL A 62 -1.70 11.20 3.57
C VAL A 62 -2.57 10.02 4.00
N ILE A 63 -2.81 9.07 3.10
CA ILE A 63 -3.61 7.88 3.39
C ILE A 63 -2.91 7.02 4.45
N GLY A 64 -1.59 6.87 4.34
CA GLY A 64 -0.77 6.14 5.29
C GLY A 64 -0.82 6.71 6.70
N ASP A 65 -0.75 8.04 6.85
CA ASP A 65 -0.81 8.72 8.14
C ASP A 65 -2.19 8.53 8.80
N GLN A 66 -3.26 8.47 8.01
CA GLN A 66 -4.60 8.11 8.49
C GLN A 66 -4.66 6.64 8.94
N LEU A 67 -4.18 5.70 8.13
CA LEU A 67 -4.11 4.27 8.49
C LEU A 67 -3.27 4.03 9.75
N ASN A 68 -2.24 4.86 9.96
CA ASN A 68 -1.38 4.77 11.13
C ASN A 68 -2.09 5.15 12.44
N GLN A 69 -3.21 5.88 12.38
CA GLN A 69 -4.04 6.17 13.55
C GLN A 69 -4.94 4.98 13.94
N GLU A 70 -5.19 4.06 13.00
CA GLU A 70 -6.01 2.88 13.23
C GLU A 70 -5.24 1.81 14.01
N GLN A 71 -5.68 1.53 15.24
CA GLN A 71 -5.05 0.54 16.11
C GLN A 71 -5.06 -0.86 15.48
N ASN A 72 -6.17 -1.24 14.85
CA ASN A 72 -6.32 -2.56 14.23
C ASN A 72 -5.38 -2.77 13.03
N PHE A 73 -5.12 -1.71 12.25
CA PHE A 73 -4.12 -1.77 11.17
C PHE A 73 -2.73 -2.01 11.75
N ASN A 74 -2.32 -1.21 12.75
CA ASN A 74 -1.01 -1.37 13.38
C ASN A 74 -0.84 -2.74 14.05
N HIS A 75 -1.88 -3.27 14.71
CA HIS A 75 -1.86 -4.62 15.29
C HIS A 75 -1.62 -5.71 14.23
N GLN A 76 -2.23 -5.59 13.05
CA GLN A 76 -1.98 -6.53 11.95
C GLN A 76 -0.55 -6.42 11.42
N ILE A 77 -0.03 -5.21 11.24
CA ILE A 77 1.37 -5.00 10.85
C ILE A 77 2.33 -5.61 11.88
N ASP A 78 2.05 -5.44 13.18
CA ASP A 78 2.84 -6.05 14.25
C ASP A 78 2.78 -7.58 14.21
N GLY A 79 1.59 -8.15 14.00
CA GLY A 79 1.41 -9.59 13.85
C GLY A 79 2.21 -10.16 12.68
N LEU A 80 2.19 -9.48 11.53
CA LEU A 80 2.97 -9.84 10.35
C LEU A 80 4.48 -9.74 10.61
N ALA A 81 4.95 -8.65 11.23
CA ALA A 81 6.37 -8.47 11.52
C ALA A 81 6.93 -9.55 12.47
N ARG A 82 6.10 -10.09 13.37
CA ARG A 82 6.48 -11.19 14.29
C ARG A 82 6.68 -12.54 13.60
N LEU A 83 6.14 -12.76 12.39
CA LEU A 83 6.36 -14.01 11.66
C LEU A 83 7.85 -14.22 11.33
N GLY A 84 8.58 -13.12 11.07
CA GLY A 84 10.01 -13.15 10.82
C GLY A 84 10.45 -14.01 9.63
N ASP A 85 9.53 -14.39 8.73
CA ASP A 85 9.78 -15.34 7.65
C ASP A 85 9.23 -14.88 6.29
N ARG A 86 9.44 -15.72 5.27
CA ARG A 86 9.06 -15.45 3.87
C ARG A 86 7.55 -15.33 3.64
N LYS A 87 6.70 -15.75 4.58
CA LYS A 87 5.24 -15.77 4.40
C LYS A 87 4.61 -14.39 4.62
N ILE A 88 5.36 -13.44 5.16
CA ILE A 88 4.90 -12.08 5.46
C ILE A 88 4.25 -11.45 4.23
N PHE A 89 4.89 -11.53 3.06
CA PHE A 89 4.35 -10.92 1.85
C PHE A 89 3.03 -11.58 1.41
N SER A 90 2.96 -12.91 1.38
CA SER A 90 1.73 -13.64 1.02
C SER A 90 0.57 -13.24 1.93
N LYS A 91 0.82 -13.18 3.25
CA LYS A 91 -0.19 -12.81 4.24
C LYS A 91 -0.63 -11.35 4.13
N LEU A 92 0.31 -10.46 3.80
CA LEU A 92 -0.02 -9.06 3.52
C LEU A 92 -0.93 -8.95 2.29
N VAL A 93 -0.60 -9.62 1.18
CA VAL A 93 -1.41 -9.62 -0.04
C VAL A 93 -2.79 -10.22 0.22
N GLU A 94 -2.87 -11.34 0.94
CA GLU A 94 -4.14 -11.94 1.38
C GLU A 94 -4.99 -10.95 2.18
N GLY A 95 -4.39 -10.18 3.09
CA GLY A 95 -5.11 -9.19 3.89
C GLY A 95 -5.59 -7.98 3.09
N VAL A 96 -4.79 -7.50 2.13
CA VAL A 96 -5.13 -6.31 1.33
C VAL A 96 -6.11 -6.64 0.20
N PHE A 97 -6.01 -7.84 -0.38
CA PHE A 97 -6.77 -8.26 -1.58
C PHE A 97 -7.61 -9.53 -1.32
N SER A 98 -8.15 -9.71 -0.12
CA SER A 98 -8.86 -10.95 0.27
C SER A 98 -10.10 -11.29 -0.57
N ASP A 99 -10.75 -10.31 -1.20
CA ASP A 99 -11.86 -10.53 -2.16
C ASP A 99 -11.39 -10.61 -3.63
N GLY A 100 -10.07 -10.56 -3.86
CA GLY A 100 -9.46 -10.55 -5.19
C GLY A 100 -9.56 -9.24 -5.95
N GLN A 101 -10.16 -8.18 -5.39
CA GLN A 101 -10.37 -6.91 -6.09
C GLN A 101 -9.16 -5.98 -5.97
N ILE A 102 -8.64 -5.53 -7.12
CA ILE A 102 -7.61 -4.50 -7.20
C ILE A 102 -8.27 -3.14 -7.42
N ASN A 103 -7.89 -2.15 -6.62
CA ASN A 103 -8.21 -0.74 -6.83
C ASN A 103 -7.04 0.14 -6.38
N TRP A 104 -7.06 1.42 -6.77
CA TRP A 104 -5.99 2.37 -6.46
C TRP A 104 -5.70 2.49 -4.96
N GLY A 105 -6.74 2.61 -4.12
CA GLY A 105 -6.58 2.72 -2.67
C GLY A 105 -5.86 1.52 -2.06
N ARG A 106 -6.17 0.30 -2.50
CA ARG A 106 -5.51 -0.93 -2.02
C ARG A 106 -4.05 -1.04 -2.45
N ILE A 107 -3.71 -0.57 -3.65
CA ILE A 107 -2.32 -0.49 -4.10
C ILE A 107 -1.53 0.45 -3.18
N ILE A 108 -2.11 1.61 -2.84
CA ILE A 108 -1.51 2.57 -1.90
C ILE A 108 -1.35 1.97 -0.50
N VAL A 109 -2.37 1.29 0.02
CA VAL A 109 -2.31 0.59 1.32
C VAL A 109 -1.20 -0.46 1.33
N LEU A 110 -1.07 -1.27 0.26
CA LEU A 110 0.00 -2.27 0.13
C LEU A 110 1.37 -1.60 0.22
N TYR A 111 1.62 -0.54 -0.55
CA TYR A 111 2.91 0.14 -0.58
C TYR A 111 3.25 0.76 0.78
N TYR A 112 2.26 1.39 1.43
CA TYR A 112 2.43 1.92 2.78
C TYR A 112 2.78 0.82 3.79
N ALA A 113 2.06 -0.30 3.77
CA ALA A 113 2.25 -1.43 4.68
C ALA A 113 3.62 -2.11 4.48
N VAL A 114 4.09 -2.25 3.24
CA VAL A 114 5.44 -2.75 2.94
C VAL A 114 6.50 -1.84 3.56
N GLY A 115 6.35 -0.52 3.46
CA GLY A 115 7.24 0.44 4.15
C GLY A 115 7.26 0.24 5.68
N LYS A 116 6.09 0.07 6.31
CA LYS A 116 5.98 -0.13 7.76
C LYS A 116 6.64 -1.44 8.20
N LEU A 117 6.43 -2.51 7.45
CA LEU A 117 7.06 -3.81 7.70
C LEU A 117 8.58 -3.73 7.50
N ALA A 118 9.02 -3.04 6.45
CA ALA A 118 10.44 -2.85 6.18
C ALA A 118 11.14 -2.13 7.36
N VAL A 119 10.56 -1.06 7.90
CA VAL A 119 11.07 -0.40 9.11
C VAL A 119 11.21 -1.39 10.27
N LYS A 120 10.17 -2.21 10.53
CA LYS A 120 10.21 -3.19 11.63
C LYS A 120 11.29 -4.26 11.44
N MET A 121 11.45 -4.76 10.22
CA MET A 121 12.47 -5.76 9.90
C MET A 121 13.89 -5.20 10.05
N VAL A 122 14.12 -3.96 9.60
CA VAL A 122 15.41 -3.31 9.76
C VAL A 122 15.74 -3.06 11.24
N LEU A 123 14.78 -2.57 12.02
CA LEU A 123 14.96 -2.38 13.47
C LEU A 123 15.16 -3.70 14.22
N ALA A 124 14.60 -4.80 13.72
CA ALA A 124 14.81 -6.15 14.25
C ALA A 124 16.11 -6.81 13.74
N ASN A 125 16.93 -6.10 12.96
CA ASN A 125 18.16 -6.62 12.34
C ASN A 125 17.91 -7.85 11.44
N LEU A 126 16.84 -7.82 10.65
CA LEU A 126 16.43 -8.86 9.69
C LEU A 126 16.54 -8.38 8.22
N PRO A 127 17.73 -7.96 7.74
CA PRO A 127 17.90 -7.37 6.41
C PRO A 127 17.53 -8.34 5.28
N ARG A 128 17.77 -9.64 5.46
CA ARG A 128 17.40 -10.67 4.47
C ARG A 128 15.89 -10.77 4.27
N VAL A 129 15.12 -10.77 5.36
CA VAL A 129 13.65 -10.84 5.31
C VAL A 129 13.10 -9.57 4.67
N PHE A 130 13.71 -8.41 4.96
CA PHE A 130 13.39 -7.16 4.28
C PHE A 130 13.62 -7.23 2.76
N SER A 131 14.79 -7.70 2.31
CA SER A 131 15.06 -7.84 0.87
C SER A 131 14.04 -8.76 0.20
N GLU A 132 13.75 -9.91 0.81
CA GLU A 132 12.76 -10.86 0.31
C GLU A 132 11.34 -10.26 0.25
N LEU A 133 10.95 -9.42 1.22
CA LEU A 133 9.68 -8.69 1.21
C LEU A 133 9.61 -7.70 0.04
N LEU A 134 10.66 -6.88 -0.14
CA LEU A 134 10.72 -5.86 -1.17
C LEU A 134 10.71 -6.49 -2.56
N ASP A 135 11.53 -7.53 -2.79
CA ASP A 135 11.59 -8.26 -4.05
C ASP A 135 10.23 -8.90 -4.38
N SER A 136 9.59 -9.54 -3.39
CA SER A 136 8.26 -10.14 -3.58
C SER A 136 7.21 -9.08 -3.96
N CYS A 137 7.28 -7.89 -3.36
CA CYS A 137 6.37 -6.80 -3.69
C CYS A 137 6.62 -6.23 -5.09
N LEU A 138 7.88 -6.06 -5.49
CA LEU A 138 8.25 -5.65 -6.84
C LEU A 138 7.78 -6.67 -7.88
N ASP A 139 7.95 -7.96 -7.61
CA ASP A 139 7.50 -9.03 -8.51
C ASP A 139 5.97 -9.08 -8.61
N PHE A 140 5.25 -8.95 -7.49
CA PHE A 140 3.78 -8.85 -7.50
C PHE A 140 3.30 -7.61 -8.26
N PHE A 141 4.00 -6.48 -8.11
CA PHE A 141 3.73 -5.28 -8.87
C PHE A 141 3.88 -5.55 -10.38
N ARG A 142 5.04 -6.03 -10.83
CA ARG A 142 5.35 -6.29 -12.25
C ARG A 142 4.38 -7.28 -12.89
N THR A 143 4.01 -8.34 -12.16
CA THR A 143 3.25 -9.47 -12.69
C THR A 143 1.73 -9.28 -12.61
N LYS A 144 1.21 -8.55 -11.62
CA LYS A 144 -0.23 -8.38 -11.42
C LYS A 144 -0.68 -6.94 -11.43
N LEU A 145 -0.09 -6.09 -10.59
CA LEU A 145 -0.59 -4.73 -10.43
C LEU A 145 -0.37 -3.89 -11.69
N LEU A 146 0.79 -4.01 -12.32
CA LEU A 146 1.12 -3.27 -13.54
C LEU A 146 0.14 -3.56 -14.67
N VAL A 147 -0.26 -4.82 -14.85
CA VAL A 147 -1.27 -5.23 -15.84
C VAL A 147 -2.60 -4.52 -15.57
N TRP A 148 -3.03 -4.49 -14.32
CA TRP A 148 -4.27 -3.81 -13.92
C TRP A 148 -4.15 -2.29 -14.08
N ILE A 149 -3.03 -1.69 -13.67
CA ILE A 149 -2.74 -0.25 -13.76
C ILE A 149 -2.83 0.21 -15.21
N CYS A 150 -2.15 -0.48 -16.13
CA CYS A 150 -2.21 -0.15 -17.56
C CYS A 150 -3.63 -0.30 -18.12
N LYS A 151 -4.40 -1.32 -17.69
CA LYS A 151 -5.81 -1.49 -18.08
C LYS A 151 -6.69 -0.32 -17.61
N MET A 152 -6.34 0.32 -16.50
CA MET A 152 -7.08 1.44 -15.92
C MET A 152 -6.59 2.82 -16.40
N GLY A 153 -5.73 2.87 -17.44
CA GLY A 153 -5.23 4.12 -18.03
C GLY A 153 -3.89 4.60 -17.47
N GLY A 154 -3.20 3.77 -16.69
CA GLY A 154 -1.91 4.11 -16.08
C GLY A 154 -2.05 4.90 -14.78
N TRP A 155 -0.92 5.24 -14.17
CA TRP A 155 -0.90 5.93 -12.87
C TRP A 155 -1.53 7.33 -12.91
N ILE A 156 -1.53 8.00 -14.06
CA ILE A 156 -2.16 9.31 -14.19
C ILE A 156 -3.67 9.26 -13.88
N SER A 157 -4.33 8.13 -14.19
CA SER A 157 -5.74 7.90 -13.93
C SER A 157 -6.06 7.62 -12.45
N SER A 158 -5.05 7.38 -11.61
CA SER A 158 -5.27 7.15 -10.19
C SER A 158 -5.53 8.44 -9.42
N ILE A 159 -5.10 9.60 -9.93
CA ILE A 159 -5.13 10.87 -9.19
C ILE A 159 -6.54 11.25 -8.76
N SER A 160 -7.52 11.19 -9.66
CA SER A 160 -8.91 11.51 -9.32
C SER A 160 -9.46 10.60 -8.22
N ALA A 161 -9.26 9.29 -8.36
CA ALA A 161 -9.69 8.30 -7.38
C ALA A 161 -9.02 8.53 -6.02
N LEU A 162 -7.71 8.73 -5.97
CA LEU A 162 -6.97 8.94 -4.73
C LEU A 162 -7.30 10.28 -4.05
N THR A 163 -7.64 11.30 -4.85
CA THR A 163 -8.11 12.59 -4.34
C THR A 163 -9.47 12.43 -3.67
N GLN A 164 -10.40 11.68 -4.27
CA GLN A 164 -11.69 11.37 -3.67
C GLN A 164 -11.54 10.53 -2.38
N PHE A 165 -10.70 9.49 -2.41
CA PHE A 165 -10.35 8.69 -1.23
C PHE A 165 -9.81 9.55 -0.08
N SER A 166 -9.01 10.57 -0.39
CA SER A 166 -8.48 11.49 0.62
C SER A 166 -9.56 12.44 1.16
N ILE A 167 -10.47 12.94 0.32
CA ILE A 167 -11.51 13.92 0.69
C ILE A 167 -12.66 13.30 1.48
N GLU A 168 -13.13 12.11 1.13
CA GLU A 168 -14.23 11.43 1.83
C GLU A 168 -13.88 11.11 3.29
N HIS A 169 -12.59 10.96 3.61
CA HIS A 169 -12.08 10.81 4.97
C HIS A 169 -11.74 12.14 5.69
N ILE A 170 -11.75 13.30 5.00
CA ILE A 170 -11.48 14.62 5.60
C ILE A 170 -12.75 15.29 6.14
N SER A 171 -13.94 14.91 5.68
CA SER A 171 -15.19 15.55 6.13
C SER A 171 -15.74 14.93 7.42
N ALA A 172 -15.01 15.10 8.52
CA ALA A 172 -15.47 14.78 9.88
C ALA A 172 -16.47 15.80 10.45
N SER A 173 -17.08 16.67 9.64
CA SER A 173 -18.03 17.70 10.10
C SER A 173 -19.30 17.88 9.24
N SER A 174 -19.71 16.87 8.46
CA SER A 174 -21.04 16.87 7.82
C SER A 174 -21.81 15.59 8.13
N PHE A 175 -21.90 15.26 9.43
CA PHE A 175 -22.98 14.42 9.95
C PHE A 175 -24.05 15.31 10.58
N CYS A 176 -24.66 16.18 9.79
CA CYS A 176 -25.95 16.75 10.15
C CYS A 176 -26.79 16.90 8.89
N THR A 177 -27.87 16.12 8.86
CA THR A 177 -29.06 16.26 8.01
C THR A 177 -28.91 15.71 6.59
N ILE A 178 -29.51 14.54 6.35
CA ILE A 178 -30.57 14.27 5.33
C ILE A 178 -30.94 12.76 5.39
N PRO A 179 -32.22 12.38 5.19
CA PRO A 179 -32.79 11.13 5.73
C PRO A 179 -32.76 9.94 4.76
N SER A 180 -32.71 8.74 5.38
CA SER A 180 -33.18 7.42 4.95
C SER A 180 -33.48 7.17 3.46
N ALA A 181 -32.56 6.50 2.74
CA ALA A 181 -32.89 5.39 1.80
C ALA A 181 -31.68 4.81 1.05
N GLU A 182 -30.48 5.42 1.02
CA GLU A 182 -29.38 4.91 0.18
C GLU A 182 -28.06 4.78 0.96
N LEU A 183 -27.82 3.57 1.49
CA LEU A 183 -26.52 3.15 2.02
C LEU A 183 -25.83 2.27 0.97
N VAL A 184 -25.00 2.87 0.12
CA VAL A 184 -24.04 2.14 -0.70
C VAL A 184 -22.64 2.38 -0.14
N VAL A 185 -22.26 1.43 0.72
CA VAL A 185 -20.90 0.91 0.93
C VAL A 185 -19.88 1.87 1.57
N ALA A 186 -19.79 1.78 2.89
CA ALA A 186 -18.60 2.13 3.66
C ALA A 186 -17.40 1.29 3.18
N PHE A 187 -16.35 1.93 2.67
CA PHE A 187 -15.18 1.22 2.16
C PHE A 187 -13.85 1.73 2.73
N VAL A 188 -13.71 1.63 4.05
CA VAL A 188 -12.47 1.20 4.70
C VAL A 188 -12.88 0.26 5.84
N CYS A 189 -12.20 -0.89 5.97
CA CYS A 189 -12.51 -2.03 6.86
C CYS A 189 -13.53 -3.09 6.37
N GLY A 190 -13.85 -3.12 5.07
CA GLY A 190 -14.77 -4.09 4.48
C GLY A 190 -14.32 -5.56 4.42
N ILE A 191 -13.11 -5.93 4.83
CA ILE A 191 -12.74 -7.35 5.03
C ILE A 191 -12.00 -7.56 6.36
N LEU A 192 -12.65 -7.17 7.45
CA LEU A 192 -12.50 -7.91 8.71
C LEU A 192 -13.83 -8.33 9.35
N LEU A 193 -14.98 -8.00 8.74
CA LEU A 193 -16.29 -8.49 9.18
C LEU A 193 -17.06 -9.33 8.13
N GLY A 194 -16.63 -9.34 6.87
CA GLY A 194 -17.33 -10.10 5.81
C GLY A 194 -17.17 -11.63 5.90
N SER A 195 -16.09 -12.14 6.50
CA SER A 195 -15.84 -13.59 6.61
C SER A 195 -16.53 -14.25 7.80
N ALA A 196 -16.97 -13.51 8.81
CA ALA A 196 -17.67 -14.08 9.96
C ALA A 196 -19.16 -14.39 9.66
N ILE A 197 -19.80 -13.62 8.77
CA ILE A 197 -21.22 -13.80 8.44
C ILE A 197 -21.39 -14.96 7.46
N VAL A 198 -20.50 -15.10 6.47
CA VAL A 198 -20.56 -16.19 5.49
C VAL A 198 -20.18 -17.55 6.10
N TRP A 199 -19.23 -17.59 7.04
CA TRP A 199 -18.85 -18.86 7.69
C TRP A 199 -19.96 -19.41 8.61
N LYS A 200 -20.76 -18.55 9.24
CA LYS A 200 -21.83 -19.01 10.15
C LYS A 200 -23.06 -19.57 9.42
N LEU A 201 -23.27 -19.20 8.15
CA LEU A 201 -24.40 -19.70 7.34
C LEU A 201 -24.09 -21.00 6.59
N ASN A 202 -22.82 -21.27 6.26
CA ASN A 202 -22.45 -22.53 5.59
C ASN A 202 -22.22 -23.73 6.55
N ARG A 203 -22.45 -23.54 7.85
CA ARG A 203 -22.38 -24.61 8.86
C ARG A 203 -23.76 -25.05 9.37
N SER A 204 -24.83 -24.47 8.84
CA SER A 204 -26.21 -24.78 9.21
C SER A 204 -27.06 -25.21 8.01
N SER A 205 -26.46 -25.87 7.02
CA SER A 205 -27.18 -26.64 6.00
C SER A 205 -26.56 -28.01 5.84
#